data_AF-A0ABD2MRX7-F1
#
_entry.id   AF-A0ABD2MRX7-F1
#
_cell.length_a   1.000
_cell.length_b   1.000
_cell.length_c   1.000
_cell.angle_alpha   90.00
_cell.angle_beta   90.00
_cell.angle_gamma   90.00
#
_symmetry.space_group_name_H-M   'P 1'
#
loop_
_entity.id
_entity.type
_entity.pdbx_description
1 polymer ?
#
loop_
_entity_poly.entity_id
_entity_poly.type
_entity_poly.pdbx_seq_one_letter_code
_entity_poly.pdbx_strand_id
1 'polypeptide(L)'
;MERCLKIQFIFADRVSDVLPAYVPGPNGEAKILDSIEKFWDVLFNDEMIDTIVTHTNKKIEEVCLELVITEKAESYHHLTDRDEIIAYIGVLYYQGLWKSSDVDNDRLWDKKMALHSTDAFFQG
;
A
#
# COMPACT_ATOMS: atom_id res chain seq x y z
N MET A 1 -29.94 -56.17 26.13
CA MET A 1 -28.54 -56.53 25.83
C MET A 1 -28.09 -55.76 24.58
N GLU A 2 -28.21 -54.41 24.59
CA GLU A 2 -28.06 -53.59 23.37
C GLU A 2 -27.32 -52.25 23.62
N ARG A 3 -26.59 -52.13 24.73
CA ARG A 3 -25.80 -50.91 25.03
C ARG A 3 -24.30 -51.06 24.83
N CYS A 4 -23.81 -52.23 24.38
CA CYS A 4 -22.37 -52.46 24.17
C CYS A 4 -21.91 -52.25 22.71
N LEU A 5 -22.81 -52.29 21.73
CA LEU A 5 -22.46 -52.17 20.31
C LEU A 5 -22.30 -50.73 19.79
N LYS A 6 -22.80 -49.72 20.50
CA LYS A 6 -22.65 -48.31 20.08
C LYS A 6 -21.27 -47.72 20.38
N ILE A 7 -20.46 -48.34 21.23
CA ILE A 7 -19.13 -47.82 21.60
C ILE A 7 -18.07 -48.23 20.58
N GLN A 8 -18.23 -49.39 19.91
CA GLN A 8 -17.26 -49.85 18.92
C GLN A 8 -17.28 -49.06 17.60
N PHE A 9 -18.38 -48.39 17.26
CA PHE A 9 -18.46 -47.56 16.04
C PHE A 9 -17.89 -46.15 16.19
N ILE A 10 -17.60 -45.68 17.41
CA ILE A 10 -17.12 -44.30 17.64
C ILE A 10 -15.59 -44.18 17.44
N PHE A 11 -14.85 -45.29 17.42
CA PHE A 11 -13.39 -45.27 17.29
C PHE A 11 -12.84 -45.57 15.89
N ALA A 12 -13.69 -45.94 14.91
CA ALA A 12 -13.24 -46.23 13.55
C ALA A 12 -13.15 -44.99 12.64
N ASP A 13 -13.66 -43.83 13.08
CA ASP A 13 -13.72 -42.61 12.26
C ASP A 13 -12.60 -41.60 12.57
N ARG A 14 -11.61 -41.98 13.39
CA ARG A 14 -10.43 -41.12 13.68
C ARG A 14 -9.26 -41.40 12.74
N VAL A 15 -9.55 -41.61 11.45
CA VAL A 15 -8.52 -41.62 10.41
C VAL A 15 -8.88 -40.60 9.35
N SER A 16 -8.10 -39.53 9.34
CA SER A 16 -7.92 -38.53 8.26
C SER A 16 -8.71 -37.22 8.25
N ASP A 17 -9.00 -36.63 9.40
CA ASP A 17 -9.07 -35.15 9.47
C ASP A 17 -7.66 -34.57 9.64
N VAL A 18 -6.76 -34.90 8.69
CA VAL A 18 -5.59 -34.07 8.47
C VAL A 18 -6.15 -32.83 7.79
N LEU A 19 -6.41 -31.77 8.56
CA LEU A 19 -6.71 -30.46 7.98
C LEU A 19 -5.65 -30.22 6.90
N PRO A 20 -6.05 -29.91 5.64
CA PRO A 20 -5.08 -29.68 4.59
C PRO A 20 -4.08 -28.66 5.11
N ALA A 21 -2.80 -28.99 5.06
CA ALA A 21 -1.74 -28.12 5.57
C ALA A 21 -1.94 -26.73 4.98
N TYR A 22 -2.19 -25.73 5.82
CA TYR A 22 -2.38 -24.37 5.38
C TYR A 22 -1.07 -23.88 4.73
N VAL A 23 -1.10 -23.69 3.42
CA VAL A 23 0.02 -23.13 2.68
C VAL A 23 -0.20 -21.62 2.59
N PRO A 24 0.67 -20.78 3.18
CA PRO A 24 0.56 -19.34 3.05
C PRO A 24 0.74 -18.95 1.58
N GLY A 25 -0.11 -18.05 1.11
CA GLY A 25 -0.06 -17.55 -0.26
C GLY A 25 -1.05 -16.41 -0.49
N PRO A 26 -1.04 -15.80 -1.68
CA PRO A 26 -1.99 -14.76 -2.05
C PRO A 26 -3.42 -15.26 -1.85
N ASN A 27 -4.32 -14.36 -1.44
CA ASN A 27 -5.73 -14.68 -1.25
C ASN A 27 -6.63 -13.82 -2.12
N GLY A 28 -7.84 -14.32 -2.43
CA GLY A 28 -8.83 -13.61 -3.23
C GLY A 28 -8.31 -13.22 -4.62
N GLU A 29 -8.58 -11.98 -5.01
CA GLU A 29 -8.22 -11.41 -6.33
C GLU A 29 -6.72 -11.42 -6.58
N ALA A 30 -5.89 -11.34 -5.53
CA ALA A 30 -4.44 -11.42 -5.63
C ALA A 30 -3.91 -12.79 -6.11
N LYS A 31 -4.73 -13.85 -6.12
CA LYS A 31 -4.31 -15.19 -6.60
C LYS A 31 -4.14 -15.28 -8.11
N ILE A 32 -4.90 -14.48 -8.86
CA ILE A 32 -5.01 -14.57 -10.31
C ILE A 32 -4.25 -13.46 -11.04
N LEU A 33 -3.55 -12.59 -10.30
CA LEU A 33 -2.83 -11.46 -10.87
C LEU A 33 -1.55 -11.95 -11.55
N ASP A 34 -1.33 -11.44 -12.76
CA ASP A 34 -0.20 -11.78 -13.64
C ASP A 34 0.75 -10.59 -13.87
N SER A 35 0.43 -9.43 -13.30
CA SER A 35 1.09 -8.15 -13.55
C SER A 35 1.19 -7.32 -12.27
N ILE A 36 2.25 -6.52 -12.20
CA ILE A 36 2.55 -5.68 -11.03
C ILE A 36 1.54 -4.53 -10.94
N GLU A 37 1.10 -4.01 -12.09
CA GLU A 37 0.11 -2.95 -12.21
C GLU A 37 -1.21 -3.38 -11.56
N LYS A 38 -1.73 -4.56 -11.91
CA LYS A 38 -2.96 -5.09 -11.30
C LYS A 38 -2.80 -5.38 -9.81
N PHE A 39 -1.59 -5.70 -9.35
CA PHE A 39 -1.31 -5.83 -7.92
C PHE A 39 -1.45 -4.51 -7.18
N TRP A 40 -0.98 -3.40 -7.78
CA TRP A 40 -1.16 -2.07 -7.22
C TRP A 40 -2.63 -1.66 -7.18
N ASP A 41 -3.43 -2.00 -8.19
CA ASP A 41 -4.88 -1.73 -8.19
C ASP A 41 -5.63 -2.47 -7.06
N VAL A 42 -5.19 -3.68 -6.72
CA VAL A 42 -5.73 -4.44 -5.58
C VAL A 42 -5.24 -3.88 -4.24
N LEU A 43 -4.01 -3.38 -4.18
CA LEU A 43 -3.43 -2.80 -2.97
C LEU A 43 -4.01 -1.41 -2.65
N PHE A 44 -4.25 -0.60 -3.68
CA PHE A 44 -4.82 0.75 -3.60
C PHE A 44 -5.95 0.85 -4.64
N ASN A 45 -7.16 0.49 -4.21
CA ASN A 45 -8.31 0.55 -5.10
C ASN A 45 -8.74 2.01 -5.37
N ASP A 46 -9.59 2.18 -6.39
CA ASP A 46 -10.09 3.49 -6.80
C ASP A 46 -10.82 4.24 -5.69
N GLU A 47 -11.60 3.55 -4.85
CA GLU A 47 -12.34 4.16 -3.75
C GLU A 47 -11.40 4.78 -2.70
N MET A 48 -10.29 4.10 -2.40
CA MET A 48 -9.26 4.60 -1.49
C MET A 48 -8.60 5.85 -2.07
N ILE A 49 -8.22 5.84 -3.35
CA ILE A 49 -7.62 6.99 -4.01
C ILE A 49 -8.58 8.18 -4.02
N ASP A 50 -9.85 7.98 -4.38
CA ASP A 50 -10.87 9.04 -4.35
C ASP A 50 -11.06 9.63 -2.95
N THR A 51 -11.06 8.76 -1.93
CA THR A 51 -11.18 9.19 -0.53
C THR A 51 -10.00 10.07 -0.14
N ILE A 52 -8.77 9.69 -0.51
CA ILE A 52 -7.56 10.49 -0.26
C ILE A 52 -7.65 11.84 -0.97
N VAL A 53 -7.99 11.86 -2.26
CA VAL A 53 -8.13 13.10 -3.06
C VAL A 53 -9.16 14.03 -2.42
N THR A 54 -10.34 13.51 -2.08
CA THR A 54 -11.44 14.29 -1.50
C THR A 54 -11.02 14.98 -0.20
N HIS A 55 -10.41 14.23 0.72
CA HIS A 55 -10.00 14.78 2.01
C HIS A 55 -8.79 15.72 1.90
N THR A 56 -7.85 15.42 0.99
CA THR A 56 -6.69 16.27 0.73
C THR A 56 -7.13 17.62 0.17
N ASN A 57 -8.02 17.63 -0.82
CA ASN A 57 -8.53 18.85 -1.43
C ASN A 57 -9.30 19.72 -0.44
N LYS A 58 -10.15 19.10 0.39
CA LYS A 58 -10.80 19.82 1.48
C LYS A 58 -9.78 20.49 2.41
N LYS A 59 -8.67 19.81 2.73
CA LYS A 59 -7.64 20.38 3.59
C LYS A 59 -6.87 21.52 2.91
N ILE A 60 -6.59 21.39 1.60
CA ILE A 60 -5.98 22.46 0.80
C ILE A 60 -6.86 23.71 0.86
N GLU A 61 -8.18 23.56 0.63
CA GLU A 61 -9.13 24.68 0.70
C GLU A 61 -9.14 25.36 2.08
N GLU A 62 -9.18 24.57 3.17
CA GLU A 62 -9.13 25.09 4.54
C GLU A 62 -7.86 25.94 4.78
N VAL A 63 -6.69 25.41 4.40
CA VAL A 63 -5.41 26.11 4.58
C VAL A 63 -5.32 27.35 3.69
N CYS A 64 -5.83 27.29 2.46
CA CYS A 64 -5.89 28.46 1.57
C CYS A 64 -6.70 29.59 2.19
N LEU A 65 -7.87 29.28 2.76
CA LEU A 65 -8.71 30.27 3.44
C LEU A 65 -7.98 30.90 4.63
N GLU A 66 -7.29 30.10 5.46
CA GLU A 66 -6.49 30.59 6.58
C GLU A 66 -5.34 31.51 6.12
N LEU A 67 -4.66 31.16 5.04
CA LEU A 67 -3.55 31.94 4.47
C LEU A 67 -4.02 33.27 3.87
N VAL A 68 -5.19 33.28 3.23
CA VAL A 68 -5.83 34.50 2.72
C VAL A 68 -6.18 35.45 3.86
N ILE A 69 -6.77 34.92 4.95
CA ILE A 69 -7.12 35.72 6.14
C ILE A 69 -5.86 36.31 6.81
N THR A 70 -4.75 35.59 6.78
CA THR A 70 -3.49 35.99 7.43
C THR A 70 -2.55 36.79 6.51
N GLU A 71 -2.99 37.16 5.30
CA GLU A 71 -2.22 37.88 4.28
C GLU A 71 -0.89 37.19 3.89
N LYS A 72 -0.83 35.87 4.07
CA LYS A 72 0.31 35.01 3.72
C LYS A 72 0.02 34.09 2.53
N ALA A 73 -1.01 34.39 1.75
CA ALA A 73 -1.39 33.59 0.60
C ALA A 73 -0.21 33.49 -0.38
N GLU A 74 0.26 32.27 -0.62
CA GLU A 74 1.21 32.01 -1.69
C GLU A 74 0.48 31.94 -3.04
N SER A 75 1.21 32.15 -4.14
CA SER A 75 0.63 32.28 -5.49
C SER A 75 0.12 30.96 -6.10
N TYR A 76 0.42 29.80 -5.52
CA TYR A 76 0.11 28.50 -6.13
C TYR A 76 -0.46 27.51 -5.11
N HIS A 77 -1.79 27.42 -5.09
CA HIS A 77 -2.52 26.35 -4.43
C HIS A 77 -3.54 25.78 -5.40
N HIS A 78 -3.14 24.76 -6.17
CA HIS A 78 -4.09 23.98 -6.96
C HIS A 78 -4.64 22.83 -6.13
N LEU A 79 -5.84 22.38 -6.47
CA LEU A 79 -6.40 21.15 -5.91
C LEU A 79 -5.66 19.97 -6.52
N THR A 80 -5.47 18.94 -5.71
CA THR A 80 -4.81 17.70 -6.10
C THR A 80 -5.74 16.83 -6.94
N ASP A 81 -5.17 16.12 -7.91
CA ASP A 81 -5.87 15.13 -8.73
C ASP A 81 -5.47 13.68 -8.38
N ARG A 82 -6.15 12.71 -9.02
CA ARG A 82 -5.87 11.28 -8.81
C ARG A 82 -4.45 10.90 -9.24
N ASP A 83 -4.00 11.44 -10.37
CA ASP A 83 -2.71 11.11 -10.97
C ASP A 83 -1.56 11.59 -10.08
N GLU A 84 -1.72 12.76 -9.47
CA GLU A 84 -0.80 13.34 -8.49
C GLU A 84 -0.72 12.49 -7.21
N ILE A 85 -1.85 11.99 -6.69
CA ILE A 85 -1.83 11.08 -5.53
C ILE A 85 -1.14 9.76 -5.87
N ILE A 86 -1.42 9.18 -7.04
CA ILE A 86 -0.77 7.95 -7.50
C ILE A 86 0.74 8.17 -7.70
N ALA A 87 1.13 9.28 -8.33
CA ALA A 87 2.52 9.67 -8.51
C ALA A 87 3.22 9.86 -7.16
N TYR A 88 2.56 10.49 -6.19
CA TYR A 88 3.08 10.67 -4.84
C TYR A 88 3.29 9.33 -4.10
N ILE A 89 2.34 8.39 -4.19
CA ILE A 89 2.50 7.03 -3.66
C ILE A 89 3.71 6.34 -4.33
N GLY A 90 3.91 6.53 -5.63
CA GLY A 90 5.09 6.06 -6.35
C GLY A 90 6.40 6.59 -5.80
N VAL A 91 6.46 7.89 -5.47
CA VAL A 91 7.63 8.51 -4.81
C VAL A 91 7.88 7.88 -3.44
N LEU A 92 6.84 7.66 -2.62
CA LEU A 92 6.98 7.01 -1.31
C LEU A 92 7.45 5.56 -1.43
N TYR A 93 6.92 4.80 -2.40
CA TYR A 93 7.37 3.44 -2.68
C TYR A 93 8.86 3.42 -3.05
N TYR A 94 9.27 4.33 -3.92
CA TYR A 94 10.67 4.48 -4.31
C TYR A 94 11.57 4.83 -3.10
N GLN A 95 11.16 5.78 -2.25
CA GLN A 95 11.90 6.10 -1.01
C GLN A 95 12.05 4.88 -0.09
N GLY A 96 10.98 4.08 0.06
CA GLY A 96 11.02 2.85 0.84
C GLY A 96 12.00 1.82 0.27
N LEU A 97 12.03 1.67 -1.05
CA LEU A 97 12.96 0.79 -1.75
C LEU A 97 14.42 1.19 -1.50
N TRP A 98 14.70 2.49 -1.50
CA TRP A 98 16.04 3.05 -1.26
C TRP A 98 16.39 3.22 0.22
N LYS A 99 15.50 2.83 1.14
CA LYS A 99 15.65 3.05 2.59
C LYS A 99 15.96 4.51 2.93
N SER A 100 15.44 5.44 2.12
CA SER A 100 15.71 6.87 2.20
C SER A 100 14.55 7.65 2.83
N SER A 101 13.74 6.99 3.66
CA SER A 101 12.58 7.61 4.32
C SER A 101 12.96 8.70 5.33
N ASP A 102 14.22 8.70 5.78
CA ASP A 102 14.78 9.68 6.71
C ASP A 102 15.65 10.74 6.00
N VAL A 103 15.61 10.77 4.65
CA VAL A 103 16.34 11.77 3.88
C VAL A 103 15.51 13.03 3.79
N ASP A 104 16.13 14.16 4.14
CA ASP A 104 15.52 15.47 4.03
C ASP A 104 15.09 15.80 2.59
N ASN A 105 14.00 16.56 2.47
CA ASN A 105 13.35 16.84 1.19
C ASN A 105 14.31 17.56 0.22
N ASP A 106 15.08 18.53 0.71
CA ASP A 106 16.04 19.27 -0.12
C ASP A 106 17.13 18.34 -0.69
N ARG A 107 17.52 17.32 0.08
CA ARG A 107 18.50 16.31 -0.36
C ARG A 107 17.90 15.29 -1.31
N LEU A 108 16.63 14.96 -1.14
CA LEU A 108 15.90 14.06 -2.03
C LEU A 108 15.77 14.64 -3.45
N TRP A 109 15.53 15.96 -3.55
CA TRP A 109 15.31 16.66 -4.82
C TRP A 109 16.55 17.41 -5.36
N ASP A 110 17.70 17.36 -4.68
CA ASP A 110 18.93 17.97 -5.16
C ASP A 110 19.37 17.28 -6.47
N LYS A 111 19.44 18.02 -7.59
CA LYS A 111 19.86 17.50 -8.90
C LYS A 111 21.23 16.81 -8.89
N LYS A 112 22.10 17.09 -7.90
CA LYS A 112 23.41 16.44 -7.72
C LYS A 112 23.37 15.14 -6.92
N MET A 113 22.26 14.85 -6.24
CA MET A 113 22.08 13.63 -5.43
C MET A 113 20.88 12.80 -5.90
N ALA A 114 19.91 13.45 -6.54
CA ALA A 114 18.82 12.85 -7.26
C ALA A 114 19.42 11.93 -8.33
N LEU A 115 19.32 10.62 -8.05
CA LEU A 115 19.69 9.51 -8.93
C LEU A 115 21.18 9.13 -9.00
N HIS A 116 22.06 9.59 -8.09
CA HIS A 116 23.43 9.07 -7.98
C HIS A 116 23.54 7.71 -7.26
N SER A 117 22.70 6.75 -7.64
CA SER A 117 22.84 5.36 -7.22
C SER A 117 23.20 4.40 -8.35
N THR A 118 23.42 4.89 -9.58
CA THR A 118 23.96 4.03 -10.65
C THR A 118 25.37 3.52 -10.35
N ASP A 119 26.10 4.16 -9.44
CA ASP A 119 27.51 3.85 -9.21
C ASP A 119 27.78 3.06 -7.91
N ALA A 120 26.81 2.96 -7.00
CA ALA A 120 27.00 2.27 -5.72
C ALA A 120 26.56 0.79 -5.73
N PHE A 121 25.93 0.29 -6.81
CA PHE A 121 25.39 -1.07 -6.86
C PHE A 121 26.30 -2.11 -7.55
N PHE A 122 27.37 -1.71 -8.24
CA PHE A 122 28.28 -2.64 -8.94
C PHE A 122 29.63 -2.91 -8.23
N GLN A 123 29.79 -2.52 -6.96
CA GLN A 123 31.01 -2.79 -6.18
C GLN A 123 30.78 -3.66 -4.93
N GLY A 124 29.87 -4.63 -5.03
CA GLY A 124 29.67 -5.68 -4.02
C GLY A 124 29.79 -7.07 -4.63
#